data_AF-A0A3B8K8E0-F1
#
_entry.id   AF-A0A3B8K8E0-F1
#
_cell.length_a   1.000
_cell.length_b   1.000
_cell.length_c   1.000
_cell.angle_alpha   90.00
_cell.angle_beta   90.00
_cell.angle_gamma   90.00
#
_symmetry.space_group_name_H-M   'P 1'
#
loop_
_entity.id
_entity.type
_entity.pdbx_description
1 polymer ?
#
loop_
_entity_poly.entity_id
_entity_poly.type
_entity_poly.pdbx_seq_one_letter_code
_entity_poly.pdbx_strand_id
1 'polypeptide(L)'
;MHPSSKEYLDGGENLPLYYGEDRLVLLPRDPYWLFAYWEVSSPTRQFLESEAQKSWESLELLLRIYRFNQETNEEESHFDIQITPSADNWYIKAGVPNKKYRVELGYLLPEKGFIPILSSNMVTTPRDTLSEIIDENWRLPDWQARRLYWRISRSNLSSMEMIQRGLQHAK
;
A
#
# COMPACT_ATOMS: atom_id res chain seq x y z
N MET A 1 -3.14 47.62 -2.05
CA MET A 1 -2.14 46.54 -1.96
C MET A 1 -2.33 45.86 -0.62
N HIS A 2 -2.89 44.66 -0.62
CA HIS A 2 -3.07 43.86 0.59
C HIS A 2 -1.78 43.06 0.80
N PRO A 3 -1.05 43.20 1.92
CA PRO A 3 -0.03 42.23 2.27
C PRO A 3 -0.76 40.94 2.64
N SER A 4 -0.59 39.90 1.82
CA SER A 4 -1.05 38.54 2.11
C SER A 4 -0.14 37.94 3.17
N SER A 5 -0.49 38.17 4.44
CA SER A 5 0.03 37.41 5.58
C SER A 5 -0.41 35.94 5.45
N LYS A 6 0.39 35.15 4.72
CA LYS A 6 0.51 33.73 5.01
C LYS A 6 1.73 33.58 5.91
N GLU A 7 1.51 33.81 7.20
CA GLU A 7 2.35 33.20 8.22
C GLU A 7 2.18 31.69 8.04
N TYR A 8 3.13 31.09 7.32
CA TYR A 8 3.30 29.65 7.35
C TYR A 8 3.71 29.31 8.79
N LEU A 9 3.04 28.32 9.36
CA LEU A 9 3.32 27.75 10.66
C LEU A 9 4.74 27.15 10.65
N ASP A 10 5.77 27.99 10.82
CA ASP A 10 7.17 27.59 10.80
C ASP A 10 7.60 27.16 12.22
N GLY A 11 6.86 26.17 12.73
CA GLY A 11 6.94 25.70 14.11
C GLY A 11 7.28 24.21 14.24
N GLY A 12 7.98 23.61 13.28
CA GLY A 12 8.35 22.21 13.37
C GLY A 12 9.60 21.90 12.58
N GLU A 13 10.58 21.31 13.24
CA GLU A 13 11.82 20.78 12.65
C GLU A 13 11.52 20.03 11.33
N ASN A 14 12.28 20.33 10.27
CA ASN A 14 12.19 19.58 9.04
C ASN A 14 12.51 18.11 9.33
N LEU A 15 11.61 17.20 8.98
CA LEU A 15 11.86 15.77 9.12
C LEU A 15 13.10 15.39 8.31
N PRO A 16 14.01 14.57 8.87
CA PRO A 16 15.18 14.13 8.13
C PRO A 16 14.75 13.27 6.94
N LEU A 17 15.49 13.38 5.84
CA LEU A 17 15.25 12.58 4.63
C LEU A 17 15.55 11.09 4.84
N TYR A 18 16.51 10.79 5.73
CA TYR A 18 16.99 9.44 6.04
C TYR A 18 17.19 9.32 7.55
N TYR A 19 16.81 8.17 8.12
CA TYR A 19 16.89 7.91 9.55
C TYR A 19 18.13 7.10 9.97
N GLY A 20 18.92 6.63 8.99
CA GLY A 20 20.07 5.77 9.20
C GLY A 20 19.71 4.34 9.60
N GLU A 21 18.46 3.92 9.37
CA GLU A 21 17.94 2.63 9.80
C GLU A 21 17.76 1.67 8.62
N ASP A 22 18.12 0.42 8.85
CA ASP A 22 17.84 -0.68 7.92
C ASP A 22 16.38 -1.08 8.03
N ARG A 23 15.58 -0.67 7.05
CA ARG A 23 14.13 -0.87 7.11
C ARG A 23 13.54 -1.08 5.73
N LEU A 24 12.68 -2.07 5.59
CA LEU A 24 11.83 -2.28 4.41
C LEU A 24 10.39 -2.45 4.89
N VAL A 25 9.49 -1.63 4.34
CA VAL A 25 8.07 -1.65 4.71
C VAL A 25 7.24 -1.83 3.45
N LEU A 26 6.23 -2.69 3.56
CA LEU A 26 5.27 -2.98 2.51
C LEU A 26 3.89 -2.53 2.96
N LEU A 27 3.15 -1.88 2.07
CA LEU A 27 1.82 -1.33 2.31
C LEU A 27 0.87 -1.74 1.16
N PRO A 28 -0.34 -2.23 1.46
CA PRO A 28 -1.35 -2.44 0.43
C PRO A 28 -1.94 -1.08 0.00
N ARG A 29 -1.97 -0.82 -1.31
CA ARG A 29 -2.57 0.40 -1.87
C ARG A 29 -4.00 0.14 -2.31
N ASP A 30 -4.20 -0.91 -3.08
CA ASP A 30 -5.49 -1.36 -3.61
C ASP A 30 -5.44 -2.89 -3.84
N PRO A 31 -6.51 -3.54 -4.34
CA PRO A 31 -6.52 -5.00 -4.52
C PRO A 31 -5.38 -5.53 -5.40
N TYR A 32 -4.82 -4.71 -6.30
CA TYR A 32 -3.82 -5.14 -7.29
C TYR A 32 -2.46 -4.45 -7.16
N TRP A 33 -2.33 -3.44 -6.31
CA TRP A 33 -1.11 -2.68 -6.11
C TRP A 33 -0.65 -2.65 -4.67
N LEU A 34 0.67 -2.76 -4.51
CA LEU A 34 1.40 -2.58 -3.27
C LEU A 34 2.34 -1.37 -3.43
N PHE A 35 2.67 -0.76 -2.31
CA PHE A 35 3.71 0.25 -2.21
C PHE A 35 4.76 -0.24 -1.22
N ALA A 36 6.03 -0.19 -1.63
CA ALA A 36 7.15 -0.51 -0.77
C ALA A 36 8.06 0.70 -0.65
N TYR A 37 8.61 0.91 0.53
CA TYR A 37 9.69 1.85 0.75
C TYR A 37 10.73 1.22 1.67
N TRP A 38 11.98 1.63 1.49
CA TRP A 38 13.09 1.09 2.26
C TRP A 38 14.20 2.11 2.43
N GLU A 39 14.99 1.86 3.46
CA GLU A 39 16.24 2.51 3.72
C GLU A 39 17.27 1.45 4.08
N VAL A 40 18.48 1.59 3.53
CA VAL A 40 19.64 0.76 3.87
C VAL A 40 20.68 1.71 4.42
N SER A 41 21.02 1.53 5.68
CA SER A 41 21.96 2.34 6.43
C SER A 41 23.35 2.31 5.79
N SER A 42 24.12 3.39 5.94
CA SER A 42 25.49 3.45 5.42
C SER A 42 26.41 2.33 5.93
N PRO A 43 26.38 1.94 7.22
CA PRO A 43 27.15 0.79 7.70
C PRO A 43 26.81 -0.51 6.97
N THR A 44 25.52 -0.78 6.74
CA THR A 44 25.08 -1.98 6.04
C THR A 44 25.48 -1.96 4.56
N ARG A 45 25.40 -0.80 3.90
CA ARG A 45 25.94 -0.65 2.54
C ARG A 45 27.44 -0.96 2.48
N GLN A 46 28.24 -0.39 3.38
CA GLN A 46 29.69 -0.63 3.42
C GLN A 46 30.05 -2.10 3.69
N PHE A 47 29.29 -2.77 4.56
CA PHE A 47 29.44 -4.20 4.81
C PHE A 47 29.19 -5.01 3.54
N LEU A 48 28.09 -4.74 2.83
CA LEU A 48 27.72 -5.42 1.60
C LEU A 48 28.71 -5.17 0.46
N GLU A 49 29.23 -3.94 0.34
CA GLU A 49 30.27 -3.61 -0.63
C GLU A 49 31.55 -4.42 -0.38
N SER A 50 31.92 -4.59 0.88
CA SER A 50 33.08 -5.39 1.29
C SER A 50 32.88 -6.88 1.02
N GLU A 51 31.69 -7.40 1.31
CA GLU A 51 31.35 -8.80 1.05
C GLU A 51 31.28 -9.13 -0.44
N ALA A 52 30.65 -8.24 -1.23
CA ALA A 52 30.46 -8.42 -2.66
C ALA A 52 31.69 -8.02 -3.50
N GLN A 53 32.70 -7.39 -2.89
CA GLN A 53 33.87 -6.79 -3.55
C GLN A 53 33.50 -5.86 -4.72
N LYS A 54 32.38 -5.14 -4.55
CA LYS A 54 31.75 -4.28 -5.56
C LYS A 54 31.20 -3.04 -4.88
N SER A 55 31.22 -1.90 -5.57
CA SER A 55 30.53 -0.70 -5.09
C SER A 55 29.01 -0.91 -5.07
N TRP A 56 28.31 -0.24 -4.15
CA TRP A 56 26.85 -0.28 -4.04
C TRP A 56 26.16 0.04 -5.37
N GLU A 57 26.66 1.04 -6.08
CA GLU A 57 26.16 1.47 -7.40
C GLU A 57 26.32 0.42 -8.51
N SER A 58 27.19 -0.56 -8.30
CA SER A 58 27.44 -1.67 -9.23
C SER A 58 26.74 -2.97 -8.85
N LEU A 59 26.03 -2.99 -7.73
CA LEU A 59 25.23 -4.14 -7.31
C LEU A 59 23.95 -4.21 -8.13
N GLU A 60 23.65 -5.41 -8.62
CA GLU A 60 22.37 -5.71 -9.26
C GLU A 60 21.31 -5.90 -8.17
N LEU A 61 20.74 -4.78 -7.71
CA LEU A 61 19.69 -4.79 -6.70
C LEU A 61 18.35 -5.22 -7.30
N LEU A 62 17.60 -5.99 -6.52
CA LEU A 62 16.25 -6.41 -6.89
C LEU A 62 15.34 -6.54 -5.67
N LEU A 63 14.06 -6.31 -5.91
CA LEU A 63 12.98 -6.65 -4.99
C LEU A 63 12.41 -8.00 -5.40
N ARG A 64 12.45 -8.98 -4.50
CA ARG A 64 11.74 -10.25 -4.66
C ARG A 64 10.42 -10.19 -3.92
N ILE A 65 9.33 -10.40 -4.65
CA ILE A 65 7.97 -10.29 -4.12
C ILE A 65 7.40 -11.70 -4.01
N TYR A 66 7.17 -12.13 -2.78
CA TYR A 66 6.55 -13.39 -2.45
C TYR A 66 5.05 -13.22 -2.29
N ARG A 67 4.29 -14.10 -2.94
CA ARG A 67 2.84 -14.23 -2.78
C ARG A 67 2.54 -15.47 -1.96
N PHE A 68 1.69 -15.31 -0.96
CA PHE A 68 1.23 -16.37 -0.09
C PHE A 68 -0.27 -16.52 -0.17
N ASN A 69 -0.73 -17.75 0.05
CA ASN A 69 -2.13 -18.04 0.22
C ASN A 69 -2.65 -17.34 1.50
N GLN A 70 -3.83 -16.71 1.41
CA GLN A 70 -4.40 -15.96 2.53
C GLN A 70 -4.75 -16.87 3.74
N GLU A 71 -5.23 -18.08 3.45
CA GLU A 71 -5.75 -19.03 4.45
C GLU A 71 -4.63 -19.92 5.00
N THR A 72 -3.82 -20.53 4.12
CA THR A 72 -2.79 -21.50 4.54
C THR A 72 -1.46 -20.85 4.90
N ASN A 73 -1.22 -19.58 4.51
CA ASN A 73 0.08 -18.89 4.59
C ASN A 73 1.23 -19.60 3.85
N GLU A 74 0.93 -20.52 2.95
CA GLU A 74 1.94 -21.18 2.12
C GLU A 74 2.38 -20.26 0.98
N GLU A 75 3.66 -20.30 0.63
CA GLU A 75 4.18 -19.58 -0.54
C GLU A 75 3.60 -20.20 -1.81
N GLU A 76 2.91 -19.39 -2.61
CA GLU A 76 2.34 -19.82 -3.89
C GLU A 76 3.31 -19.56 -5.05
N SER A 77 4.01 -18.42 -5.00
CA SER A 77 4.90 -17.98 -6.07
C SER A 77 5.71 -16.76 -5.63
N HIS A 78 6.81 -16.49 -6.31
CA HIS A 78 7.50 -15.21 -6.23
C HIS A 78 7.87 -14.68 -7.62
N PHE A 79 8.14 -13.38 -7.69
CA PHE A 79 8.69 -12.73 -8.88
C PHE A 79 9.63 -11.59 -8.49
N ASP A 80 10.53 -11.23 -9.41
CA ASP A 80 11.61 -10.28 -9.14
C ASP A 80 11.42 -8.99 -9.96
N ILE A 81 11.76 -7.86 -9.35
CA ILE A 81 11.82 -6.55 -9.99
C ILE A 81 13.23 -5.99 -9.78
N GLN A 82 13.98 -5.78 -10.87
CA GLN A 82 15.25 -5.07 -10.79
C GLN A 82 15.02 -3.59 -10.46
N ILE A 83 15.84 -3.06 -9.56
CA ILE A 83 15.77 -1.66 -9.12
C ILE A 83 17.13 -0.99 -9.25
N THR A 84 17.12 0.34 -9.35
CA THR A 84 18.35 1.12 -9.35
C THR A 84 18.89 1.29 -7.91
N PRO A 85 20.21 1.35 -7.70
CA PRO A 85 20.82 1.57 -6.37
C PRO A 85 20.38 2.84 -5.64
N SER A 86 19.92 3.84 -6.38
CA SER A 86 19.37 5.10 -5.87
C SER A 86 17.90 5.04 -5.47
N ALA A 87 17.18 3.96 -5.77
CA ALA A 87 15.77 3.84 -5.42
C ALA A 87 15.60 3.51 -3.94
N ASP A 88 14.66 4.21 -3.29
CA ASP A 88 14.26 4.02 -1.88
C ASP A 88 12.77 3.66 -1.74
N ASN A 89 12.03 3.62 -2.84
CA ASN A 89 10.63 3.23 -2.87
C ASN A 89 10.19 2.70 -4.23
N TRP A 90 9.09 1.94 -4.27
CA TRP A 90 8.52 1.41 -5.50
C TRP A 90 7.02 1.12 -5.41
N TYR A 91 6.33 1.26 -6.55
CA TYR A 91 4.97 0.73 -6.73
C TYR A 91 5.02 -0.63 -7.40
N ILE A 92 4.44 -1.63 -6.75
CA ILE A 92 4.53 -3.03 -7.16
C ILE A 92 3.14 -3.48 -7.60
N LYS A 93 3.03 -4.01 -8.81
CA LYS A 93 1.80 -4.63 -9.31
C LYS A 93 1.71 -6.06 -8.78
N ALA A 94 0.90 -6.28 -7.75
CA ALA A 94 0.64 -7.58 -7.15
C ALA A 94 -0.17 -8.50 -8.08
N GLY A 95 -1.08 -7.91 -8.87
CA GLY A 95 -1.86 -8.59 -9.91
C GLY A 95 -2.97 -9.52 -9.43
N VAL A 96 -2.93 -10.00 -8.18
CA VAL A 96 -3.94 -10.90 -7.60
C VAL A 96 -4.47 -10.30 -6.29
N PRO A 97 -5.79 -10.10 -6.17
CA PRO A 97 -6.41 -9.53 -4.98
C PRO A 97 -6.59 -10.59 -3.89
N ASN A 98 -6.88 -10.13 -2.67
CA ASN A 98 -7.12 -10.98 -1.51
C ASN A 98 -6.00 -12.00 -1.23
N LYS A 99 -4.75 -11.58 -1.35
CA LYS A 99 -3.58 -12.42 -1.12
C LYS A 99 -2.61 -11.77 -0.15
N LYS A 100 -1.77 -12.59 0.48
CA LYS A 100 -0.72 -12.14 1.36
C LYS A 100 0.57 -11.94 0.59
N TYR A 101 1.32 -10.90 0.94
CA TYR A 101 2.55 -10.53 0.27
C TYR A 101 3.63 -10.20 1.27
N ARG A 102 4.87 -10.57 0.95
CA ARG A 102 6.11 -10.13 1.60
C ARG A 102 7.11 -9.77 0.51
N VAL A 103 7.89 -8.72 0.74
CA VAL A 103 8.95 -8.30 -0.18
C VAL A 103 10.29 -8.42 0.51
N GLU A 104 11.29 -8.88 -0.23
CA GLU A 104 12.68 -8.88 0.20
C GLU A 104 13.49 -8.02 -0.76
N LEU A 105 14.26 -7.10 -0.20
CA LEU A 105 15.27 -6.34 -0.93
C LEU A 105 16.56 -7.13 -0.87
N GLY A 106 17.20 -7.36 -2.01
CA GLY A 106 18.47 -8.05 -2.08
C GLY A 106 19.26 -7.70 -3.31
N TYR A 107 20.36 -8.43 -3.51
CA TYR A 107 21.24 -8.27 -4.66
C TYR A 107 21.56 -9.62 -5.28
N LEU A 108 21.84 -9.61 -6.58
CA LEU A 108 22.26 -10.80 -7.30
C LEU A 108 23.79 -10.90 -7.35
N LEU A 109 24.32 -12.07 -6.98
CA LEU A 109 25.70 -12.44 -7.27
C LEU A 109 25.74 -13.56 -8.31
N PRO A 110 26.60 -13.47 -9.34
CA PRO A 110 26.70 -14.48 -10.39
C PRO A 110 26.89 -15.91 -9.88
N GLU A 111 27.58 -16.07 -8.75
CA GLU A 111 27.91 -17.39 -8.18
C GLU A 111 26.90 -17.89 -7.13
N LYS A 112 26.23 -16.99 -6.42
CA LYS A 112 25.39 -17.32 -5.24
C LYS A 112 23.90 -17.12 -5.48
N GLY A 113 23.51 -16.49 -6.59
CA GLY A 113 22.13 -16.12 -6.86
C GLY A 113 21.68 -14.93 -6.03
N PHE A 114 20.39 -14.90 -5.68
CA PHE A 114 19.78 -13.82 -4.91
C PHE A 114 20.15 -13.91 -3.42
N ILE A 115 20.69 -12.82 -2.88
CA ILE A 115 21.00 -12.68 -1.46
C ILE A 115 20.11 -11.59 -0.86
N PRO A 116 19.20 -11.93 0.08
CA PRO A 116 18.35 -10.95 0.73
C PRO A 116 19.15 -10.09 1.73
N ILE A 117 18.87 -8.79 1.74
CA ILE A 117 19.40 -7.79 2.67
C ILE A 117 18.35 -7.45 3.72
N LEU A 118 17.15 -7.03 3.27
CA LEU A 118 16.04 -6.63 4.14
C LEU A 118 14.78 -7.42 3.79
N SER A 119 13.95 -7.69 4.78
CA SER A 119 12.65 -8.34 4.62
C SER A 119 11.54 -7.44 5.16
N SER A 120 10.43 -7.34 4.44
CA SER A 120 9.28 -6.52 4.82
C SER A 120 8.39 -7.22 5.86
N ASN A 121 7.48 -6.44 6.44
CA ASN A 121 6.28 -6.98 7.05
C ASN A 121 5.42 -7.73 6.01
N MET A 122 4.58 -8.65 6.47
CA MET A 122 3.58 -9.31 5.63
C MET A 122 2.31 -8.46 5.59
N VAL A 123 1.74 -8.27 4.40
CA VAL A 123 0.47 -7.54 4.21
C VAL A 123 -0.52 -8.36 3.42
N THR A 124 -1.81 -8.10 3.62
CA THR A 124 -2.89 -8.69 2.84
C THR A 124 -3.50 -7.63 1.93
N THR A 125 -3.60 -7.88 0.63
CA THR A 125 -4.35 -7.01 -0.28
C THR A 125 -5.85 -7.15 -0.03
N PRO A 126 -6.63 -6.07 -0.17
CA PRO A 126 -8.08 -6.16 -0.06
C PRO A 126 -8.69 -7.02 -1.18
N ARG A 127 -9.92 -7.48 -0.96
CA ARG A 127 -10.74 -8.10 -2.01
C ARG A 127 -11.14 -7.06 -3.06
N ASP A 128 -11.27 -7.50 -4.31
CA ASP A 128 -11.87 -6.74 -5.41
C ASP A 128 -13.39 -6.95 -5.51
N THR A 129 -13.94 -7.85 -4.70
CA THR A 129 -15.37 -8.13 -4.61
C THR A 129 -16.04 -7.41 -3.44
N LEU A 130 -17.36 -7.23 -3.56
CA LEU A 130 -18.19 -6.71 -2.47
C LEU A 130 -18.14 -7.65 -1.27
N SER A 131 -18.27 -7.07 -0.08
CA SER A 131 -18.40 -7.87 1.14
C SER A 131 -19.67 -8.72 1.07
N GLU A 132 -19.54 -10.02 1.36
CA GLU A 132 -20.68 -10.93 1.56
C GLU A 132 -21.42 -10.64 2.88
N ILE A 133 -20.76 -9.95 3.81
CA ILE A 133 -21.36 -9.53 5.08
C ILE A 133 -22.21 -8.29 4.80
N ILE A 134 -23.53 -8.47 4.78
CA ILE A 134 -24.52 -7.40 4.82
C ILE A 134 -24.73 -7.06 6.29
N ASP A 135 -23.92 -6.17 6.85
CA ASP A 135 -24.09 -5.76 8.25
C ASP A 135 -25.37 -4.93 8.40
N GLU A 136 -26.30 -5.38 9.24
CA GLU A 136 -27.52 -4.63 9.54
C GLU A 136 -27.22 -3.34 10.33
N ASN A 137 -26.06 -3.23 10.98
CA ASN A 137 -25.64 -2.02 11.71
C ASN A 137 -25.21 -0.86 10.80
N TRP A 138 -24.96 -1.11 9.51
CA TRP A 138 -24.78 -0.05 8.51
C TRP A 138 -26.10 0.48 7.95
N ARG A 139 -27.25 -0.06 8.39
CA ARG A 139 -28.53 0.61 8.14
C ARG A 139 -28.59 1.87 8.98
N LEU A 140 -28.66 3.01 8.32
CA LEU A 140 -29.01 4.26 8.99
C LEU A 140 -30.35 4.04 9.72
N PRO A 141 -30.48 4.47 10.99
CA PRO A 141 -31.78 4.53 11.65
C PRO A 141 -32.78 5.25 10.74
N ASP A 142 -34.03 4.77 10.70
CA ASP A 142 -35.05 5.24 9.73
C ASP A 142 -35.17 6.77 9.63
N TRP A 143 -34.96 7.49 10.73
CA TRP A 143 -35.00 8.94 10.79
C TRP A 143 -33.81 9.64 10.08
N GLN A 144 -32.61 9.02 10.08
CA GLN A 144 -31.45 9.49 9.30
C GLN A 144 -31.54 9.06 7.84
N ALA A 145 -32.02 7.83 7.60
CA ALA A 145 -32.21 7.29 6.26
C ALA A 145 -33.17 8.18 5.45
N ARG A 146 -34.33 8.57 6.01
CA ARG A 146 -35.30 9.46 5.33
C ARG A 146 -34.69 10.78 4.87
N ARG A 147 -33.87 11.42 5.70
CA ARG A 147 -33.23 12.70 5.38
C ARG A 147 -32.16 12.55 4.30
N LEU A 148 -31.41 11.44 4.31
CA LEU A 148 -30.42 11.15 3.28
C LEU A 148 -31.08 10.79 1.94
N TYR A 149 -32.06 9.87 1.95
CA TYR A 149 -32.79 9.46 0.75
C TYR A 149 -33.55 10.61 0.09
N TRP A 150 -34.18 11.49 0.87
CA TRP A 150 -34.81 12.70 0.34
C TRP A 150 -33.79 13.61 -0.38
N ARG A 151 -32.57 13.72 0.17
CA ARG A 151 -31.52 14.56 -0.39
C ARG A 151 -30.93 13.98 -1.68
N ILE A 152 -30.77 12.65 -1.74
CA ILE A 152 -30.32 11.90 -2.92
C ILE A 152 -31.39 11.93 -4.03
N SER A 153 -32.68 11.80 -3.68
CA SER A 153 -33.79 11.84 -4.67
C SER A 153 -33.89 13.17 -5.43
N ARG A 154 -33.41 14.27 -4.83
CA ARG A 154 -33.37 15.60 -5.45
C ARG A 154 -32.17 15.81 -6.36
N SER A 155 -31.12 15.02 -6.21
CA SER A 155 -29.93 15.02 -7.05
C SER A 155 -30.02 13.86 -8.03
N ASN A 156 -30.89 13.98 -9.04
CA ASN A 156 -30.98 13.21 -10.28
C ASN A 156 -29.99 12.05 -10.45
N LEU A 157 -30.26 10.89 -9.82
CA LEU A 157 -29.82 9.52 -10.20
C LEU A 157 -30.16 8.56 -9.04
N SER A 158 -31.30 7.86 -9.10
CA SER A 158 -31.43 6.42 -8.73
C SER A 158 -32.87 5.92 -8.60
N SER A 159 -33.09 4.77 -9.25
CA SER A 159 -34.16 3.75 -9.18
C SER A 159 -35.61 4.18 -8.84
N MET A 160 -36.55 3.78 -9.72
CA MET A 160 -38.00 3.84 -9.50
C MET A 160 -38.47 3.19 -8.19
N GLU A 161 -37.74 2.19 -7.68
CA GLU A 161 -38.08 1.52 -6.42
C GLU A 161 -37.95 2.45 -5.20
N MET A 162 -37.02 3.41 -5.24
CA MET A 162 -36.81 4.36 -4.14
C MET A 162 -37.92 5.42 -4.05
N ILE A 163 -38.50 5.79 -5.20
CA ILE A 163 -39.64 6.71 -5.26
C ILE A 163 -40.90 6.04 -4.68
N GLN A 164 -41.14 4.77 -5.03
CA GLN A 164 -42.31 4.03 -4.55
C GLN A 164 -42.29 3.83 -3.03
N ARG A 165 -41.14 3.50 -2.43
CA ARG A 165 -41.02 3.35 -0.96
C ARG A 165 -41.16 4.67 -0.21
N GLY A 166 -40.70 5.78 -0.78
CA GLY A 166 -40.87 7.11 -0.18
C GLY A 166 -42.33 7.55 -0.09
N LEU A 167 -43.16 7.15 -1.08
CA LEU A 167 -44.58 7.51 -1.13
C LEU A 167 -45.47 6.63 -0.24
N GLN A 168 -45.12 5.35 -0.03
CA GLN A 168 -45.96 4.44 0.77
C GLN A 168 -45.95 4.73 2.27
N HIS A 169 -44.95 5.44 2.79
CA HIS A 169 -44.82 5.76 4.22
C HIS A 169 -45.10 7.23 4.57
N ALA A 170 -45.73 7.98 3.66
CA ALA A 170 -46.12 9.39 3.83
C ALA A 170 -47.60 9.58 4.19
N LYS A 171 -48.30 8.51 4.61
CA LYS A 171 -49.63 8.59 5.22
C LYS A 171 -49.53 8.41 6.73
#